data_AF-A0A2E6E782-F1
#
_entry.id   AF-A0A2E6E782-F1
#
_cell.length_a   1.000
_cell.length_b   1.000
_cell.length_c   1.000
_cell.angle_alpha   90.00
_cell.angle_beta   90.00
_cell.angle_gamma   90.00
#
_symmetry.space_group_name_H-M   'P 1'
#
loop_
_entity.id
_entity.type
_entity.pdbx_description
1 polymer ?
#
loop_
_entity_poly.entity_id
_entity_poly.type
_entity_poly.pdbx_seq_one_letter_code
_entity_poly.pdbx_strand_id
1 'polypeptide(L)'
;MNFLTRSIFKRVMRCALLVTIFGALAACSSSSSPPPPPPPPPPPPVVADADDDGVADESDNCVDDANADQADSDVDGSGDACDPIPLTYTYTDASGADTVSYTGQTKRQIFISDLVDEMVGLTEDPTVDVQANLDFFFRYDSAASDTLVSSFDADGEPLLPNDGAGNMTYGSISSGKDLVGKIAGGDGAGGGETSRLIGDEFLGWGGGDADPLPVEFVDYLFAQLDTEATDNVTPQIPTAAGDVALDTVTVDAMGIDYRQMIQKFLLSAINLSQALNDYFQTDFAGMLVLADGKAYTEAEHDWDESFGYFGAARNYNDYTDEEIKGAGGRPEFANGYNDANGDGLIDIRSEFNFGASTNCAKRDLGSAGNTNPTDFTKTAFDAYVLGREVLKNAAAAGELGADAQAVLDTQIQTASHAFEMCIAATVVHYINDTIGDMASFDTANGTFADLDNFKNLAKHWGEMKGFAFAMQFSPASPFRDNDTATDNLRQVYTLMGDYPVLADGTQGGAAFAGGVAQYEADLLAARDIIEATYGFDSENVANW
;
A
#
# COMPACT_ATOMS: atom_id res chain seq x y z
N MET A 1 22.22 -48.31 -9.29
CA MET A 1 23.41 -48.44 -8.42
C MET A 1 23.04 -47.83 -7.09
N ASN A 2 22.37 -48.53 -6.17
CA ASN A 2 22.77 -49.69 -5.36
C ASN A 2 23.73 -49.30 -4.21
N PHE A 3 23.28 -49.63 -2.99
CA PHE A 3 23.94 -49.73 -1.68
C PHE A 3 23.94 -48.51 -0.72
N LEU A 4 23.67 -48.65 0.59
CA LEU A 4 22.91 -49.61 1.40
C LEU A 4 22.94 -49.09 2.87
N THR A 5 21.79 -49.20 3.57
CA THR A 5 21.59 -49.63 5.00
C THR A 5 22.42 -49.05 6.15
N ARG A 6 21.78 -48.43 7.17
CA ARG A 6 21.05 -49.00 8.35
C ARG A 6 21.94 -49.46 9.52
N SER A 7 21.44 -49.12 10.72
CA SER A 7 21.12 -50.03 11.86
C SER A 7 21.91 -49.80 13.18
N ILE A 8 21.21 -49.50 14.29
CA ILE A 8 20.85 -50.42 15.42
C ILE A 8 21.85 -50.24 16.60
N PHE A 9 21.53 -50.29 17.90
CA PHE A 9 20.32 -50.37 18.74
C PHE A 9 20.80 -50.41 20.21
N LYS A 10 19.90 -50.08 21.14
CA LYS A 10 20.00 -50.12 22.61
C LYS A 10 20.61 -51.40 23.21
N ARG A 11 21.34 -51.27 24.34
CA ARG A 11 21.43 -52.25 25.47
C ARG A 11 21.96 -51.54 26.74
N VAL A 12 21.75 -51.93 28.00
CA VAL A 12 20.83 -52.77 28.79
C VAL A 12 21.18 -52.47 30.27
N MET A 13 20.17 -52.55 31.12
CA MET A 13 20.14 -52.37 32.59
C MET A 13 20.84 -53.49 33.41
N ARG A 14 21.22 -53.15 34.66
CA ARG A 14 21.33 -53.98 35.90
C ARG A 14 22.74 -54.15 36.50
N CYS A 15 22.87 -53.79 37.78
CA CYS A 15 23.40 -54.68 38.82
C CYS A 15 22.88 -54.26 40.21
N ALA A 16 22.49 -55.27 40.99
CA ALA A 16 22.01 -55.17 42.36
C ALA A 16 22.80 -56.14 43.25
N LEU A 17 22.83 -55.81 44.54
CA LEU A 17 22.88 -56.70 45.72
C LEU A 17 24.22 -57.06 46.38
N LEU A 18 24.17 -57.04 47.73
CA LEU A 18 24.92 -57.78 48.79
C LEU A 18 25.56 -56.81 49.81
N VAL A 19 25.57 -56.98 51.15
CA VAL A 19 25.02 -57.98 52.08
C VAL A 19 25.03 -57.40 53.51
N THR A 20 24.17 -57.96 54.34
CA THR A 20 23.96 -57.80 55.79
C THR A 20 25.16 -58.10 56.69
N ILE A 21 25.32 -57.35 57.79
CA ILE A 21 26.01 -57.79 59.02
C ILE A 21 25.16 -57.42 60.24
N PHE A 22 24.83 -58.45 61.04
CA PHE A 22 24.19 -58.36 62.35
C PHE A 22 25.28 -58.32 63.44
N GLY A 23 25.14 -57.42 64.41
CA GLY A 23 25.99 -57.37 65.61
C GLY A 23 25.24 -56.68 66.75
N ALA A 24 24.73 -57.47 67.68
CA ALA A 24 24.03 -57.02 68.89
C ALA A 24 25.01 -56.47 69.93
N LEU A 25 24.62 -55.43 70.68
CA LEU A 25 24.73 -55.38 72.15
C LEU A 25 24.21 -54.07 72.77
N ALA A 26 23.60 -54.26 73.95
CA ALA A 26 23.45 -53.35 75.10
C ALA A 26 22.35 -52.27 75.05
N ALA A 27 21.29 -52.58 75.78
CA ALA A 27 20.25 -51.68 76.25
C ALA A 27 20.79 -50.69 77.31
N CYS A 28 20.46 -49.41 77.15
CA CYS A 28 20.30 -48.46 78.25
C CYS A 28 19.00 -47.69 78.01
N SER A 29 18.05 -47.86 78.92
CA SER A 29 16.78 -47.14 78.95
C SER A 29 16.99 -45.73 79.51
N SER A 30 16.77 -44.71 78.68
CA SER A 30 16.52 -43.34 79.14
C SER A 30 15.26 -42.80 78.48
N SER A 31 14.25 -42.55 79.30
CA SER A 31 13.00 -41.89 78.95
C SER A 31 13.25 -40.46 78.45
N SER A 32 13.06 -40.24 77.16
CA SER A 32 12.88 -38.90 76.56
C SER A 32 11.75 -38.98 75.55
N SER A 33 10.71 -38.17 75.78
CA SER A 33 9.53 -38.02 74.91
C SER A 33 9.93 -37.76 73.45
N PRO A 34 9.18 -38.27 72.45
CA PRO A 34 9.45 -37.97 71.05
C PRO A 34 9.27 -36.45 70.82
N PRO A 35 10.13 -35.81 70.00
CA PRO A 35 9.91 -34.43 69.60
C PRO A 35 8.57 -34.33 68.84
N PRO A 36 7.85 -33.20 68.96
CA PRO A 36 6.61 -32.99 68.21
C PRO A 36 6.88 -33.12 66.70
N PRO A 37 5.89 -33.59 65.91
CA PRO A 37 6.02 -33.62 64.45
C PRO A 37 6.37 -32.21 63.94
N PRO A 38 7.18 -32.09 62.87
CA PRO A 38 7.45 -30.80 62.26
C PRO A 38 6.10 -30.14 61.92
N PRO A 39 5.98 -28.80 62.08
CA PRO A 39 4.78 -28.11 61.65
C PRO A 39 4.49 -28.47 60.19
N PRO A 40 3.20 -28.59 59.80
CA PRO A 40 2.86 -28.76 58.39
C PRO A 40 3.57 -27.67 57.59
N PRO A 41 4.04 -27.97 56.36
CA PRO A 41 4.56 -26.93 55.50
C PRO A 41 3.54 -25.79 55.44
N PRO A 42 3.99 -24.51 55.47
CA PRO A 42 3.07 -23.41 55.29
C PRO A 42 2.22 -23.70 54.04
N PRO A 43 0.92 -23.34 54.06
CA PRO A 43 0.12 -23.44 52.83
C PRO A 43 0.91 -22.76 51.71
N PRO A 44 0.89 -23.30 50.48
CA PRO A 44 1.51 -22.62 49.35
C PRO A 44 1.02 -21.17 49.38
N PRO A 45 1.91 -20.19 49.14
CA PRO A 45 1.49 -18.80 49.09
C PRO A 45 0.27 -18.73 48.18
N VAL A 46 -0.82 -18.15 48.68
CA VAL A 46 -1.94 -17.79 47.82
C VAL A 46 -1.34 -16.75 46.90
N VAL A 47 -1.06 -17.16 45.68
CA VAL A 47 -0.66 -16.26 44.63
C VAL A 47 -1.90 -15.43 44.36
N ALA A 48 -1.74 -14.11 44.47
CA ALA A 48 -2.82 -13.20 44.14
C ALA A 48 -3.00 -13.21 42.62
N ASP A 49 -4.25 -13.17 42.22
CA ASP A 49 -4.78 -13.20 40.85
C ASP A 49 -6.05 -12.36 40.98
N ALA A 50 -5.94 -11.07 40.67
CA ALA A 50 -6.92 -10.07 41.04
C ALA A 50 -8.14 -10.05 40.10
N ASP A 51 -7.98 -10.54 38.87
CA ASP A 51 -9.03 -10.62 37.85
C ASP A 51 -9.52 -12.07 37.57
N ASP A 52 -8.94 -13.06 38.24
CA ASP A 52 -9.27 -14.49 38.18
C ASP A 52 -9.05 -15.11 36.77
N ASP A 53 -8.08 -14.62 36.00
CA ASP A 53 -7.78 -15.11 34.65
C ASP A 53 -6.86 -16.35 34.62
N GLY A 54 -6.22 -16.66 35.76
CA GLY A 54 -5.32 -17.80 35.95
C GLY A 54 -3.83 -17.46 35.84
N VAL A 55 -3.47 -16.19 35.66
CA VAL A 55 -2.11 -15.64 35.76
C VAL A 55 -1.95 -14.97 37.13
N ALA A 56 -0.72 -14.97 37.63
CA ALA A 56 -0.43 -14.39 38.94
C ALA A 56 -0.19 -12.88 38.80
N ASP A 57 -0.69 -12.04 39.72
CA ASP A 57 -0.48 -10.57 39.72
C ASP A 57 1.00 -10.15 39.51
N GLU A 58 1.97 -10.99 39.93
CA GLU A 58 3.41 -10.71 39.80
C GLU A 58 4.00 -11.02 38.41
N SER A 59 3.25 -11.72 37.56
CA SER A 59 3.62 -12.13 36.20
C SER A 59 2.55 -11.74 35.18
N ASP A 60 1.57 -10.95 35.60
CA ASP A 60 0.40 -10.54 34.83
C ASP A 60 0.64 -9.15 34.22
N ASN A 61 0.58 -9.06 32.90
CA ASN A 61 0.69 -7.78 32.18
C ASN A 61 -0.61 -6.95 32.21
N CYS A 62 -1.72 -7.48 32.77
CA CYS A 62 -2.96 -6.76 33.05
C CYS A 62 -3.62 -7.19 34.37
N VAL A 63 -2.98 -6.87 35.50
CA VAL A 63 -3.41 -7.24 36.87
C VAL A 63 -4.91 -7.07 37.19
N ASP A 64 -5.61 -6.11 36.56
CA ASP A 64 -7.01 -5.82 36.85
C ASP A 64 -7.98 -6.24 35.70
N ASP A 65 -7.48 -6.72 34.56
CA ASP A 65 -8.24 -6.98 33.32
C ASP A 65 -7.87 -8.33 32.67
N ALA A 66 -8.73 -9.33 32.88
CA ALA A 66 -8.47 -10.73 32.53
C ALA A 66 -7.99 -10.96 31.08
N ASN A 67 -6.77 -11.50 30.94
CA ASN A 67 -6.12 -11.85 29.68
C ASN A 67 -5.18 -13.08 29.84
N ALA A 68 -5.78 -14.26 30.01
CA ALA A 68 -5.04 -15.49 30.31
C ALA A 68 -3.98 -15.91 29.26
N ASP A 69 -4.01 -15.34 28.06
CA ASP A 69 -3.00 -15.53 27.01
C ASP A 69 -1.82 -14.54 27.08
N GLN A 70 -1.95 -13.49 27.90
CA GLN A 70 -0.96 -12.45 28.16
C GLN A 70 -0.51 -11.77 26.86
N ALA A 71 -1.45 -11.60 25.92
CA ALA A 71 -1.20 -10.90 24.67
C ALA A 71 -0.76 -9.45 24.94
N ASP A 72 0.27 -9.01 24.22
CA ASP A 72 0.89 -7.69 24.26
C ASP A 72 1.44 -7.45 22.84
N SER A 73 0.62 -6.81 22.01
CA SER A 73 0.83 -6.74 20.57
C SER A 73 1.92 -5.74 20.17
N ASP A 74 2.10 -4.67 20.94
CA ASP A 74 3.11 -3.63 20.71
C ASP A 74 4.38 -3.80 21.58
N VAL A 75 4.37 -4.77 22.48
CA VAL A 75 5.50 -5.25 23.28
C VAL A 75 6.03 -4.17 24.23
N ASP A 76 5.12 -3.39 24.79
CA ASP A 76 5.44 -2.33 25.76
C ASP A 76 5.46 -2.82 27.22
N GLY A 77 4.98 -4.06 27.45
CA GLY A 77 4.91 -4.72 28.75
C GLY A 77 3.54 -4.64 29.43
N SER A 78 2.59 -3.90 28.86
CA SER A 78 1.18 -3.87 29.23
C SER A 78 0.40 -4.76 28.27
N GLY A 79 -0.55 -5.54 28.77
CA GLY A 79 -1.31 -6.43 27.90
C GLY A 79 -2.40 -5.71 27.09
N ASP A 80 -2.78 -6.30 25.95
CA ASP A 80 -3.80 -5.74 25.03
C ASP A 80 -5.17 -5.49 25.71
N ALA A 81 -5.45 -6.17 26.84
CA ALA A 81 -6.69 -6.02 27.59
C ALA A 81 -6.78 -4.69 28.38
N CYS A 82 -5.65 -4.24 28.93
CA CYS A 82 -5.54 -3.03 29.74
C CYS A 82 -4.89 -1.87 28.97
N ASP A 83 -4.16 -2.17 27.89
CA ASP A 83 -3.63 -1.21 26.93
C ASP A 83 -3.98 -1.63 25.48
N PRO A 84 -5.21 -1.33 25.02
CA PRO A 84 -5.65 -1.72 23.70
C PRO A 84 -5.02 -0.86 22.60
N ILE A 85 -4.55 -1.52 21.53
CA ILE A 85 -4.10 -0.85 20.31
C ILE A 85 -5.19 0.11 19.79
N PRO A 86 -4.85 1.36 19.44
CA PRO A 86 -5.82 2.32 18.92
C PRO A 86 -6.60 1.80 17.71
N LEU A 87 -7.85 2.26 17.55
CA LEU A 87 -8.63 1.98 16.32
C LEU A 87 -8.51 3.09 15.28
N THR A 88 -7.89 4.22 15.65
CA THR A 88 -7.67 5.36 14.76
C THR A 88 -6.19 5.71 14.74
N TYR A 89 -5.75 6.31 13.64
CA TYR A 89 -4.41 6.82 13.45
C TYR A 89 -4.29 8.22 14.05
N THR A 90 -4.53 8.35 15.36
CA THR A 90 -4.49 9.64 16.08
C THR A 90 -3.55 9.52 17.27
N TYR A 91 -2.48 10.32 17.28
CA TYR A 91 -1.43 10.26 18.28
C TYR A 91 -1.15 11.66 18.83
N THR A 92 -1.12 11.78 20.15
CA THR A 92 -0.84 13.06 20.82
C THR A 92 0.27 12.94 21.84
N ASP A 93 1.01 14.03 22.05
CA ASP A 93 1.96 14.12 23.15
C ASP A 93 1.26 14.26 24.51
N ALA A 94 2.04 14.29 25.59
CA ALA A 94 1.53 14.44 26.96
C ALA A 94 0.78 15.78 27.22
N SER A 95 0.90 16.75 26.33
CA SER A 95 0.16 18.02 26.37
C SER A 95 -1.13 18.00 25.54
N GLY A 96 -1.37 16.91 24.81
CA GLY A 96 -2.49 16.75 23.89
C GLY A 96 -2.24 17.38 22.51
N ALA A 97 -0.99 17.71 22.17
CA ALA A 97 -0.65 18.20 20.83
C ALA A 97 -0.58 17.04 19.83
N ASP A 98 -1.13 17.24 18.63
CA ASP A 98 -1.04 16.26 17.54
C ASP A 98 0.44 15.99 17.16
N THR A 99 0.79 14.72 17.10
CA THR A 99 2.14 14.24 16.76
C THR A 99 2.21 13.68 15.35
N VAL A 100 1.08 13.58 14.64
CA VAL A 100 1.02 13.00 13.30
C VAL A 100 1.26 14.06 12.23
N SER A 101 2.24 13.84 11.34
CA SER A 101 2.53 14.77 10.25
C SER A 101 2.93 14.11 8.94
N TYR A 102 2.26 14.49 7.85
CA TYR A 102 2.56 14.03 6.48
C TYR A 102 2.06 15.04 5.44
N THR A 103 2.24 16.34 5.72
CA THR A 103 1.67 17.41 4.88
C THR A 103 2.14 17.36 3.43
N GLY A 104 3.39 16.92 3.19
CA GLY A 104 3.98 16.83 1.86
C GLY A 104 3.40 15.69 1.03
N GLN A 105 2.90 14.65 1.67
CA GLN A 105 2.27 13.48 1.05
C GLN A 105 0.90 13.89 0.53
N THR A 106 0.07 14.48 1.40
CA THR A 106 -1.24 15.05 1.02
C THR A 106 -1.08 16.04 -0.12
N LYS A 107 -0.09 16.93 -0.04
CA LYS A 107 0.22 17.91 -1.09
C LYS A 107 0.44 17.29 -2.47
N ARG A 108 1.12 16.14 -2.54
CA ARG A 108 1.39 15.43 -3.80
C ARG A 108 0.18 14.65 -4.30
N GLN A 109 -0.63 14.10 -3.40
CA GLN A 109 -1.92 13.52 -3.78
C GLN A 109 -2.81 14.59 -4.45
N ILE A 110 -2.85 15.80 -3.89
CA ILE A 110 -3.56 16.94 -4.47
C ILE A 110 -2.96 17.38 -5.80
N PHE A 111 -1.63 17.42 -5.95
CA PHE A 111 -1.04 17.71 -7.26
C PHE A 111 -1.41 16.69 -8.33
N ILE A 112 -1.44 15.40 -8.00
CA ILE A 112 -1.88 14.38 -8.95
C ILE A 112 -3.38 14.55 -9.27
N SER A 113 -4.20 14.96 -8.30
CA SER A 113 -5.62 15.27 -8.52
C SER A 113 -5.81 16.47 -9.45
N ASP A 114 -5.19 17.61 -9.14
CA ASP A 114 -5.35 18.84 -9.93
C ASP A 114 -4.68 18.72 -11.31
N LEU A 115 -3.62 17.91 -11.44
CA LEU A 115 -3.05 17.53 -12.75
C LEU A 115 -4.06 16.76 -13.60
N VAL A 116 -4.87 15.89 -12.97
CA VAL A 116 -5.97 15.21 -13.68
C VAL A 116 -7.05 16.19 -14.10
N ASP A 117 -7.42 17.15 -13.25
CA ASP A 117 -8.38 18.20 -13.62
C ASP A 117 -7.88 19.03 -14.82
N GLU A 118 -6.59 19.38 -14.84
CA GLU A 118 -5.95 20.06 -15.97
C GLU A 118 -6.08 19.22 -17.25
N MET A 119 -5.73 17.92 -17.19
CA MET A 119 -5.85 17.01 -18.35
C MET A 119 -7.30 16.82 -18.82
N VAL A 120 -8.27 16.78 -17.90
CA VAL A 120 -9.71 16.69 -18.22
C VAL A 120 -10.21 17.97 -18.90
N GLY A 121 -9.63 19.13 -18.56
CA GLY A 121 -9.95 20.42 -19.15
C GLY A 121 -9.40 20.62 -20.56
N LEU A 122 -8.50 19.75 -21.04
CA LEU A 122 -7.88 19.90 -22.35
C LEU A 122 -8.88 19.72 -23.50
N THR A 123 -8.69 20.55 -24.51
CA THR A 123 -9.39 20.49 -25.80
C THR A 123 -8.38 20.75 -26.90
N GLU A 124 -8.73 20.40 -28.14
CA GLU A 124 -7.93 20.72 -29.32
C GLU A 124 -7.68 22.24 -29.43
N ASP A 125 -6.44 22.66 -29.19
CA ASP A 125 -6.01 24.06 -29.29
C ASP A 125 -4.50 24.16 -29.62
N PRO A 126 -4.11 24.51 -30.86
CA PRO A 126 -2.69 24.67 -31.22
C PRO A 126 -1.98 25.85 -30.55
N THR A 127 -2.67 26.62 -29.70
CA THR A 127 -2.12 27.82 -29.06
C THR A 127 -1.81 27.65 -27.58
N VAL A 128 -2.26 26.55 -26.96
CA VAL A 128 -1.92 26.22 -25.58
C VAL A 128 -0.52 25.56 -25.52
N ASP A 129 0.15 25.74 -24.39
CA ASP A 129 1.39 25.03 -24.07
C ASP A 129 1.04 23.96 -23.03
N VAL A 130 0.58 22.80 -23.49
CA VAL A 130 0.10 21.74 -22.60
C VAL A 130 1.25 21.24 -21.75
N GLN A 131 2.43 21.07 -22.35
CA GLN A 131 3.64 20.69 -21.62
C GLN A 131 3.90 21.60 -20.41
N ALA A 132 3.88 22.93 -20.59
CA ALA A 132 4.09 23.88 -19.49
C ALA A 132 2.99 23.80 -18.41
N ASN A 133 1.73 23.56 -18.81
CA ASN A 133 0.63 23.41 -17.86
C ASN A 133 0.75 22.12 -17.03
N LEU A 134 1.17 21.00 -17.63
CA LEU A 134 1.38 19.76 -16.89
C LEU A 134 2.64 19.86 -16.01
N ASP A 135 3.70 20.51 -16.51
CA ASP A 135 4.94 20.76 -15.77
C ASP A 135 4.75 21.65 -14.55
N PHE A 136 3.74 22.53 -14.57
CA PHE A 136 3.38 23.31 -13.40
C PHE A 136 3.13 22.42 -12.18
N PHE A 137 2.39 21.31 -12.33
CA PHE A 137 2.12 20.39 -11.22
C PHE A 137 3.28 19.43 -10.96
N PHE A 138 3.91 18.94 -12.03
CA PHE A 138 4.95 17.93 -11.89
C PHE A 138 6.25 18.47 -11.30
N ARG A 139 6.67 19.66 -11.73
CA ARG A 139 7.95 20.30 -11.35
C ARG A 139 7.81 21.45 -10.36
N TYR A 140 6.63 22.09 -10.32
CA TYR A 140 6.17 23.08 -9.34
C TYR A 140 7.20 24.08 -8.76
N ASP A 141 7.14 25.34 -9.20
CA ASP A 141 7.91 26.43 -8.59
C ASP A 141 7.20 26.99 -7.33
N SER A 142 7.49 26.38 -6.19
CA SER A 142 6.92 26.79 -4.89
C SER A 142 7.15 28.26 -4.53
N ALA A 143 8.26 28.87 -4.94
CA ALA A 143 8.54 30.28 -4.63
C ALA A 143 7.56 31.23 -5.33
N ALA A 144 7.00 30.81 -6.47
CA ALA A 144 6.07 31.59 -7.26
C ALA A 144 4.60 31.20 -7.04
N SER A 145 4.33 29.96 -6.61
CA SER A 145 3.02 29.33 -6.80
C SER A 145 2.27 28.93 -5.53
N ASP A 146 2.87 29.03 -4.34
CA ASP A 146 2.25 28.61 -3.07
C ASP A 146 0.94 29.36 -2.74
N THR A 147 0.74 30.57 -3.26
CA THR A 147 -0.48 31.36 -3.03
C THR A 147 -1.63 30.99 -3.98
N LEU A 148 -1.39 30.13 -4.98
CA LEU A 148 -2.44 29.70 -5.90
C LEU A 148 -3.39 28.71 -5.21
N VAL A 149 -4.66 28.79 -5.58
CA VAL A 149 -5.73 27.95 -5.03
C VAL A 149 -5.78 26.64 -5.81
N SER A 150 -5.84 25.52 -5.09
CA SER A 150 -6.03 24.19 -5.66
C SER A 150 -7.42 24.05 -6.29
N SER A 151 -7.56 23.24 -7.35
CA SER A 151 -8.87 22.92 -7.93
C SER A 151 -9.62 21.84 -7.17
N PHE A 152 -8.93 21.12 -6.27
CA PHE A 152 -9.50 20.06 -5.47
C PHE A 152 -10.77 20.49 -4.72
N ASP A 153 -11.78 19.63 -4.80
CA ASP A 153 -13.10 19.81 -4.21
C ASP A 153 -13.55 18.50 -3.55
N ALA A 154 -14.22 18.60 -2.40
CA ALA A 154 -14.88 17.49 -1.74
C ALA A 154 -16.40 17.72 -1.76
N ASP A 155 -16.99 17.62 -2.95
CA ASP A 155 -18.42 17.84 -3.22
C ASP A 155 -18.97 19.19 -2.67
N GLY A 156 -18.15 20.24 -2.75
CA GLY A 156 -18.48 21.57 -2.25
C GLY A 156 -18.37 21.77 -0.73
N GLU A 157 -17.83 20.79 0.00
CA GLU A 157 -17.57 20.94 1.44
C GLU A 157 -16.45 21.96 1.71
N PRO A 158 -16.54 22.73 2.81
CA PRO A 158 -15.43 23.57 3.25
C PRO A 158 -14.20 22.73 3.63
N LEU A 159 -13.02 23.13 3.16
CA LEU A 159 -11.80 22.33 3.32
C LEU A 159 -10.82 22.91 4.35
N LEU A 160 -10.12 22.02 5.03
CA LEU A 160 -8.85 22.26 5.72
C LEU A 160 -7.74 21.42 5.09
N PRO A 161 -6.47 21.88 5.14
CA PRO A 161 -6.04 23.21 5.60
C PRO A 161 -6.44 24.33 4.62
N ASN A 162 -6.56 25.56 5.10
CA ASN A 162 -6.83 26.73 4.26
C ASN A 162 -6.04 27.97 4.69
N ASP A 163 -6.05 29.01 3.87
CA ASP A 163 -5.32 30.28 4.07
C ASP A 163 -5.94 31.22 5.12
N GLY A 164 -6.94 30.77 5.89
CA GLY A 164 -7.70 31.59 6.83
C GLY A 164 -8.76 32.49 6.19
N ALA A 165 -8.80 32.59 4.86
CA ALA A 165 -9.89 33.16 4.08
C ALA A 165 -10.82 32.09 3.49
N GLY A 166 -10.56 30.81 3.82
CA GLY A 166 -11.34 29.66 3.35
C GLY A 166 -10.87 29.10 2.00
N ASN A 167 -9.74 29.58 1.45
CA ASN A 167 -9.18 29.00 0.22
C ASN A 167 -8.11 27.97 0.58
N MET A 168 -8.24 26.76 0.05
CA MET A 168 -7.17 25.78 0.10
C MET A 168 -6.10 26.13 -0.94
N THR A 169 -5.13 26.95 -0.53
CA THR A 169 -3.97 27.24 -1.36
C THR A 169 -2.95 26.13 -1.29
N TYR A 170 -2.16 26.00 -2.34
CA TYR A 170 -1.08 25.03 -2.40
C TYR A 170 -0.10 25.11 -1.22
N GLY A 171 0.27 26.32 -0.80
CA GLY A 171 1.13 26.54 0.35
C GLY A 171 0.43 26.31 1.70
N SER A 172 -0.90 26.45 1.78
CA SER A 172 -1.65 26.08 3.00
C SER A 172 -1.65 24.57 3.25
N ILE A 173 -1.60 23.77 2.17
CA ILE A 173 -1.46 22.31 2.26
C ILE A 173 -0.03 21.93 2.66
N SER A 174 0.98 22.39 1.92
CA SER A 174 2.40 22.24 2.30
C SER A 174 3.24 23.09 1.37
N SER A 175 4.22 23.81 1.91
CA SER A 175 5.13 24.65 1.11
C SER A 175 6.33 23.85 0.60
N GLY A 176 6.86 24.25 -0.56
CA GLY A 176 8.15 23.74 -1.05
C GLY A 176 8.15 22.29 -1.55
N LYS A 177 7.00 21.77 -1.99
CA LYS A 177 6.88 20.39 -2.50
C LYS A 177 6.62 20.40 -4.00
N ASP A 178 7.14 19.41 -4.69
CA ASP A 178 6.89 19.07 -6.10
C ASP A 178 6.66 17.55 -6.24
N LEU A 179 6.28 17.08 -7.43
CA LEU A 179 6.16 15.64 -7.72
C LEU A 179 7.51 15.05 -8.18
N VAL A 180 8.22 15.76 -9.06
CA VAL A 180 9.47 15.28 -9.69
C VAL A 180 10.55 14.92 -8.67
N GLY A 181 10.69 15.69 -7.58
CA GLY A 181 11.68 15.43 -6.54
C GLY A 181 11.38 14.19 -5.68
N LYS A 182 10.28 13.48 -5.95
CA LYS A 182 9.86 12.27 -5.24
C LYS A 182 9.55 11.09 -6.16
N ILE A 183 9.82 11.20 -7.46
CA ILE A 183 9.62 10.09 -8.39
C ILE A 183 10.65 8.98 -8.18
N ALA A 184 10.20 7.73 -8.32
CA ALA A 184 11.04 6.54 -8.31
C ALA A 184 12.17 6.65 -9.35
N GLY A 185 13.35 6.10 -9.05
CA GLY A 185 14.52 6.19 -9.92
C GLY A 185 15.21 7.57 -9.90
N GLY A 186 14.62 8.56 -9.24
CA GLY A 186 15.15 9.92 -9.14
C GLY A 186 15.00 10.75 -10.40
N ASP A 187 15.32 12.04 -10.27
CA ASP A 187 15.19 13.06 -11.32
C ASP A 187 16.50 13.33 -12.07
N GLY A 188 17.58 12.62 -11.75
CA GLY A 188 18.92 12.84 -12.30
C GLY A 188 19.61 14.16 -11.84
N ALA A 189 18.92 15.01 -11.09
CA ALA A 189 19.39 16.29 -10.52
C ALA A 189 19.61 16.24 -9.00
N GLY A 190 19.39 15.07 -8.38
CA GLY A 190 19.59 14.83 -6.95
C GLY A 190 18.31 14.85 -6.13
N GLY A 191 17.15 14.94 -6.78
CA GLY A 191 15.83 14.66 -6.22
C GLY A 191 15.38 13.22 -6.54
N GLY A 192 14.49 12.68 -5.71
CA GLY A 192 13.97 11.32 -5.82
C GLY A 192 14.99 10.20 -5.55
N GLU A 193 14.49 8.97 -5.54
CA GLU A 193 15.22 7.79 -5.09
C GLU A 193 15.91 7.05 -6.24
N THR A 194 17.21 7.27 -6.43
CA THR A 194 17.97 6.71 -7.58
C THR A 194 18.46 5.26 -7.40
N SER A 195 18.36 4.67 -6.20
CA SER A 195 19.10 3.44 -5.84
C SER A 195 18.25 2.20 -5.60
N ARG A 196 16.97 2.21 -5.98
CA ARG A 196 16.02 1.20 -5.50
C ARG A 196 15.05 0.64 -6.57
N LEU A 197 15.33 0.80 -7.86
CA LEU A 197 14.60 0.05 -8.90
C LEU A 197 15.01 -1.44 -8.89
N ILE A 198 14.21 -2.32 -9.50
CA ILE A 198 14.56 -3.75 -9.58
C ILE A 198 15.79 -3.89 -10.48
N GLY A 199 16.93 -4.22 -9.89
CA GLY A 199 18.19 -4.36 -10.64
C GLY A 199 18.71 -3.05 -11.23
N ASP A 200 18.36 -1.90 -10.62
CA ASP A 200 18.70 -0.55 -11.09
C ASP A 200 18.18 -0.24 -12.51
N GLU A 201 17.12 -0.92 -12.95
CA GLU A 201 16.51 -0.79 -14.29
C GLU A 201 15.04 -0.40 -14.16
N PHE A 202 14.57 0.53 -15.01
CA PHE A 202 13.14 0.76 -15.20
C PHE A 202 12.56 -0.25 -16.19
N LEU A 203 11.78 -1.19 -15.68
CA LEU A 203 11.23 -2.31 -16.44
C LEU A 203 9.92 -1.94 -17.12
N GLY A 204 9.73 -2.45 -18.34
CA GLY A 204 8.44 -2.41 -19.04
C GLY A 204 8.24 -1.19 -19.95
N TRP A 205 9.26 -0.34 -20.09
CA TRP A 205 9.33 0.73 -21.08
C TRP A 205 10.75 0.84 -21.62
N GLY A 206 10.90 0.77 -22.95
CA GLY A 206 12.23 0.78 -23.60
C GLY A 206 12.86 2.16 -23.77
N GLY A 207 12.10 3.23 -23.54
CA GLY A 207 12.60 4.60 -23.62
C GLY A 207 13.13 5.04 -24.99
N GLY A 208 13.79 6.20 -24.96
CA GLY A 208 14.55 6.77 -26.09
C GLY A 208 16.07 6.58 -25.98
N ASP A 209 16.56 6.03 -24.87
CA ASP A 209 17.98 5.77 -24.62
C ASP A 209 18.24 4.41 -23.96
N ALA A 210 19.45 4.19 -23.43
CA ALA A 210 19.89 2.89 -22.92
C ALA A 210 19.50 2.61 -21.47
N ASP A 211 19.23 3.65 -20.67
CA ASP A 211 19.03 3.57 -19.22
C ASP A 211 17.80 4.40 -18.83
N PRO A 212 16.59 4.03 -19.31
CA PRO A 212 15.41 4.86 -19.16
C PRO A 212 15.03 5.05 -17.69
N LEU A 213 14.55 6.25 -17.36
CA LEU A 213 14.09 6.60 -16.03
C LEU A 213 12.57 6.83 -15.96
N PRO A 214 11.93 6.57 -14.81
CA PRO A 214 10.53 6.92 -14.58
C PRO A 214 10.17 8.38 -14.91
N VAL A 215 11.07 9.33 -14.64
CA VAL A 215 10.88 10.75 -14.97
C VAL A 215 10.79 10.99 -16.48
N GLU A 216 11.60 10.27 -17.27
CA GLU A 216 11.60 10.38 -18.73
C GLU A 216 10.35 9.78 -19.34
N PHE A 217 9.77 8.78 -18.68
CA PHE A 217 8.48 8.21 -19.08
C PHE A 217 7.35 9.22 -18.90
N VAL A 218 7.32 9.96 -17.79
CA VAL A 218 6.35 11.04 -17.57
C VAL A 218 6.53 12.14 -18.61
N ASP A 219 7.76 12.57 -18.87
CA ASP A 219 8.05 13.57 -19.90
C ASP A 219 7.63 13.12 -21.30
N TYR A 220 7.83 11.83 -21.61
CA TYR A 220 7.33 11.23 -22.85
C TYR A 220 5.81 11.31 -22.94
N LEU A 221 5.09 10.91 -21.89
CA LEU A 221 3.62 10.94 -21.88
C LEU A 221 3.08 12.37 -21.98
N PHE A 222 3.71 13.34 -21.33
CA PHE A 222 3.34 14.76 -21.43
C PHE A 222 3.52 15.27 -22.86
N ALA A 223 4.66 14.94 -23.50
CA ALA A 223 4.92 15.34 -24.88
C ALA A 223 3.94 14.68 -25.89
N GLN A 224 3.52 13.43 -25.64
CA GLN A 224 2.48 12.80 -26.46
C GLN A 224 1.13 13.50 -26.28
N LEU A 225 0.71 13.78 -25.05
CA LEU A 225 -0.56 14.48 -24.78
C LEU A 225 -0.56 15.92 -25.33
N ASP A 226 0.57 16.62 -25.25
CA ASP A 226 0.75 17.94 -25.89
C ASP A 226 0.57 17.84 -27.40
N THR A 227 1.10 16.79 -28.03
CA THR A 227 0.91 16.55 -29.46
C THR A 227 -0.56 16.32 -29.81
N GLU A 228 -1.24 15.40 -29.11
CA GLU A 228 -2.66 15.09 -29.36
C GLU A 228 -3.60 16.28 -29.11
N ALA A 229 -3.21 17.22 -28.25
CA ALA A 229 -4.02 18.40 -27.94
C ALA A 229 -3.76 19.61 -28.85
N THR A 230 -2.69 19.61 -29.66
CA THR A 230 -2.22 20.81 -30.38
C THR A 230 -2.03 20.62 -31.89
N ASP A 231 -2.15 19.40 -32.42
CA ASP A 231 -1.81 19.10 -33.82
C ASP A 231 -2.94 19.42 -34.84
N ASN A 232 -4.13 19.80 -34.39
CA ASN A 232 -5.37 19.99 -35.16
C ASN A 232 -5.83 18.74 -35.90
N VAL A 233 -5.53 17.55 -35.39
CA VAL A 233 -5.96 16.28 -35.94
C VAL A 233 -6.98 15.65 -35.01
N THR A 234 -8.18 15.39 -35.54
CA THR A 234 -9.19 14.61 -34.83
C THR A 234 -9.22 13.18 -35.40
N PRO A 235 -8.72 12.18 -34.66
CA PRO A 235 -8.79 10.78 -35.07
C PRO A 235 -10.21 10.36 -35.46
N GLN A 236 -10.32 9.53 -36.49
CA GLN A 236 -11.57 8.90 -36.89
C GLN A 236 -11.50 7.42 -36.49
N ILE A 237 -12.40 7.01 -35.61
CA ILE A 237 -12.45 5.66 -35.05
C ILE A 237 -13.44 4.81 -35.86
N PRO A 238 -13.01 3.70 -36.47
CA PRO A 238 -13.90 2.82 -37.20
C PRO A 238 -14.88 2.10 -36.27
N THR A 239 -16.18 2.39 -36.38
CA THR A 239 -17.23 1.72 -35.61
C THR A 239 -18.18 0.93 -36.52
N ALA A 240 -19.01 0.06 -35.94
CA ALA A 240 -20.05 -0.67 -36.66
C ALA A 240 -21.06 0.27 -37.37
N ALA A 241 -21.18 1.53 -36.93
CA ALA A 241 -22.03 2.55 -37.55
C ALA A 241 -21.30 3.41 -38.62
N GLY A 242 -20.00 3.15 -38.86
CA GLY A 242 -19.11 3.95 -39.68
C GLY A 242 -18.05 4.68 -38.85
N ASP A 243 -17.22 5.48 -39.51
CA ASP A 243 -16.16 6.23 -38.84
C ASP A 243 -16.76 7.36 -37.97
N VAL A 244 -16.32 7.45 -36.72
CA VAL A 244 -16.76 8.45 -35.75
C VAL A 244 -15.56 9.24 -35.26
N ALA A 245 -15.67 10.57 -35.23
CA ALA A 245 -14.63 11.44 -34.68
C ALA A 245 -14.47 11.22 -33.17
N LEU A 246 -13.22 11.06 -32.73
CA LEU A 246 -12.90 11.02 -31.30
C LEU A 246 -13.23 12.36 -30.64
N ASP A 247 -13.84 12.33 -29.46
CA ASP A 247 -14.38 13.49 -28.75
C ASP A 247 -13.53 13.95 -27.56
N THR A 248 -12.28 13.48 -27.48
CA THR A 248 -11.30 13.86 -26.45
C THR A 248 -9.90 13.87 -27.05
N VAL A 249 -9.03 14.73 -26.52
CA VAL A 249 -7.60 14.80 -26.86
C VAL A 249 -6.72 13.98 -25.90
N THR A 250 -7.32 13.41 -24.84
CA THR A 250 -6.58 12.59 -23.87
C THR A 250 -6.32 11.17 -24.36
N VAL A 251 -6.94 10.78 -25.47
CA VAL A 251 -6.85 9.44 -26.06
C VAL A 251 -6.33 9.57 -27.49
N ASP A 252 -5.31 8.80 -27.87
CA ASP A 252 -4.82 8.77 -29.26
C ASP A 252 -5.54 7.73 -30.12
N ALA A 253 -5.28 7.77 -31.43
CA ALA A 253 -5.80 6.79 -32.40
C ALA A 253 -5.31 5.35 -32.18
N MET A 254 -4.26 5.15 -31.39
CA MET A 254 -3.67 3.84 -31.08
C MET A 254 -4.26 3.24 -29.79
N GLY A 255 -5.19 3.94 -29.14
CA GLY A 255 -5.90 3.48 -27.96
C GLY A 255 -5.15 3.73 -26.64
N ILE A 256 -4.23 4.70 -26.59
CA ILE A 256 -3.61 5.13 -25.34
C ILE A 256 -4.44 6.25 -24.72
N ASP A 257 -4.96 6.04 -23.51
CA ASP A 257 -5.47 7.12 -22.66
C ASP A 257 -4.31 7.68 -21.80
N TYR A 258 -3.74 8.81 -22.24
CA TYR A 258 -2.59 9.45 -21.59
C TYR A 258 -2.92 9.91 -20.18
N ARG A 259 -4.15 10.39 -19.95
CA ARG A 259 -4.60 10.82 -18.62
C ARG A 259 -4.55 9.66 -17.64
N GLN A 260 -5.03 8.48 -18.05
CA GLN A 260 -4.99 7.28 -17.20
C GLN A 260 -3.56 6.80 -16.97
N MET A 261 -2.75 6.73 -18.03
CA MET A 261 -1.34 6.32 -17.92
C MET A 261 -0.57 7.23 -16.95
N ILE A 262 -0.66 8.55 -17.13
CA ILE A 262 0.00 9.55 -16.28
C ILE A 262 -0.45 9.41 -14.83
N GLN A 263 -1.76 9.41 -14.57
CA GLN A 263 -2.28 9.38 -13.21
C GLN A 263 -1.87 8.10 -12.47
N LYS A 264 -2.10 6.92 -13.08
CA LYS A 264 -1.87 5.64 -12.41
C LYS A 264 -0.38 5.38 -12.22
N PHE A 265 0.43 5.80 -13.19
CA PHE A 265 1.88 5.76 -13.05
C PHE A 265 2.37 6.64 -11.91
N LEU A 266 1.96 7.91 -11.83
CA LEU A 266 2.39 8.82 -10.76
C LEU A 266 1.94 8.36 -9.37
N LEU A 267 0.72 7.83 -9.22
CA LEU A 267 0.27 7.22 -7.96
C LEU A 267 1.18 6.08 -7.50
N SER A 268 1.81 5.37 -8.45
CA SER A 268 2.69 4.24 -8.16
C SER A 268 4.15 4.68 -7.97
N ALA A 269 4.68 5.44 -8.92
CA ALA A 269 6.06 5.91 -8.96
C ALA A 269 6.37 6.98 -7.90
N ILE A 270 5.35 7.63 -7.35
CA ILE A 270 5.51 8.58 -6.23
C ILE A 270 4.93 7.97 -4.97
N ASN A 271 3.61 7.77 -4.86
CA ASN A 271 3.02 7.45 -3.56
C ASN A 271 3.48 6.07 -3.05
N LEU A 272 3.29 5.00 -3.83
CA LEU A 272 3.72 3.66 -3.42
C LEU A 272 5.24 3.57 -3.28
N SER A 273 5.99 4.09 -4.26
CA SER A 273 7.45 4.08 -4.18
C SER A 273 7.96 4.80 -2.94
N GLN A 274 7.47 5.99 -2.63
CA GLN A 274 7.97 6.73 -1.48
C GLN A 274 7.55 6.07 -0.17
N ALA A 275 6.30 5.64 -0.03
CA ALA A 275 5.82 4.98 1.19
C ALA A 275 6.69 3.78 1.56
N LEU A 276 6.91 2.87 0.61
CA LEU A 276 7.49 1.57 0.88
C LEU A 276 9.00 1.55 0.68
N ASN A 277 9.45 2.28 -0.34
CA ASN A 277 10.82 2.25 -0.80
C ASN A 277 11.63 3.45 -0.35
N ASP A 278 11.09 4.47 0.31
CA ASP A 278 11.88 5.53 0.98
C ASP A 278 11.72 5.36 2.49
N TYR A 279 10.53 5.69 3.00
CA TYR A 279 10.23 5.83 4.43
C TYR A 279 10.30 4.53 5.23
N PHE A 280 9.81 3.42 4.69
CA PHE A 280 9.88 2.13 5.38
C PHE A 280 11.25 1.46 5.39
N GLN A 281 12.27 2.06 4.75
CA GLN A 281 13.65 1.57 4.84
C GLN A 281 14.52 2.45 5.77
N THR A 282 13.88 3.32 6.56
CA THR A 282 14.54 4.15 7.56
C THR A 282 15.13 3.34 8.71
N ASP A 283 16.25 3.81 9.29
CA ASP A 283 16.80 3.29 10.56
C ASP A 283 16.00 3.83 11.75
N PHE A 284 14.81 3.26 11.98
CA PHE A 284 13.89 3.71 13.03
C PHE A 284 14.53 3.72 14.43
N ALA A 285 15.34 2.71 14.77
CA ALA A 285 16.03 2.64 16.05
C ALA A 285 16.99 3.81 16.29
N GLY A 286 17.58 4.35 15.21
CA GLY A 286 18.46 5.52 15.25
C GLY A 286 17.74 6.87 15.36
N MET A 287 16.41 6.90 15.24
CA MET A 287 15.61 8.11 15.02
C MET A 287 14.59 8.41 16.12
N LEU A 288 14.78 7.86 17.32
CA LEU A 288 13.87 8.01 18.47
C LEU A 288 14.01 9.35 19.22
N VAL A 289 14.78 10.31 18.70
CA VAL A 289 14.90 11.65 19.29
C VAL A 289 13.89 12.58 18.64
N LEU A 290 13.29 13.47 19.45
CA LEU A 290 12.38 14.50 18.94
C LEU A 290 13.01 15.30 17.82
N ALA A 291 12.26 15.48 16.74
CA ALA A 291 12.63 16.37 15.65
C ALA A 291 12.69 17.83 16.15
N ASP A 292 13.54 18.66 15.54
CA ASP A 292 13.81 20.01 16.04
C ASP A 292 12.54 20.88 16.06
N GLY A 293 12.14 21.28 17.27
CA GLY A 293 10.92 22.07 17.50
C GLY A 293 9.60 21.32 17.26
N LYS A 294 9.61 19.99 17.24
CA LYS A 294 8.44 19.13 17.02
C LYS A 294 8.06 18.33 18.28
N ALA A 295 6.83 17.82 18.29
CA ALA A 295 6.29 16.97 19.35
C ALA A 295 6.46 15.46 19.06
N TYR A 296 7.00 15.12 17.90
CA TYR A 296 7.26 13.76 17.43
C TYR A 296 8.75 13.55 17.18
N THR A 297 9.18 12.29 17.20
CA THR A 297 10.51 11.84 16.77
C THR A 297 10.61 11.73 15.25
N GLU A 298 11.83 11.72 14.71
CA GLU A 298 12.01 11.50 13.26
C GLU A 298 11.54 10.09 12.85
N ALA A 299 11.66 9.09 13.72
CA ALA A 299 11.14 7.75 13.48
C ALA A 299 9.61 7.74 13.30
N GLU A 300 8.89 8.40 14.21
CA GLU A 300 7.45 8.55 14.13
C GLU A 300 7.02 9.31 12.88
N HIS A 301 7.75 10.38 12.54
CA HIS A 301 7.47 11.20 11.36
C HIS A 301 7.65 10.44 10.06
N ASP A 302 8.74 9.69 9.88
CA ASP A 302 8.96 8.89 8.67
C ASP A 302 7.87 7.80 8.52
N TRP A 303 7.43 7.21 9.62
CA TRP A 303 6.31 6.27 9.62
C TRP A 303 5.00 6.95 9.18
N ASP A 304 4.72 8.14 9.72
CA ASP A 304 3.57 8.97 9.34
C ASP A 304 3.62 9.37 7.86
N GLU A 305 4.80 9.68 7.31
CA GLU A 305 4.97 10.01 5.89
C GLU A 305 4.69 8.79 4.98
N SER A 306 4.97 7.56 5.42
CA SER A 306 4.51 6.36 4.70
C SER A 306 2.98 6.25 4.70
N PHE A 307 2.35 6.40 5.88
CA PHE A 307 0.88 6.38 6.01
C PHE A 307 0.21 7.47 5.15
N GLY A 308 0.75 8.68 5.11
CA GLY A 308 0.21 9.77 4.30
C GLY A 308 0.21 9.50 2.79
N TYR A 309 1.15 8.68 2.29
CA TYR A 309 1.17 8.23 0.90
C TYR A 309 0.21 7.07 0.64
N PHE A 310 -0.06 6.19 1.62
CA PHE A 310 -1.17 5.23 1.53
C PHE A 310 -2.51 5.96 1.38
N GLY A 311 -2.66 7.10 2.06
CA GLY A 311 -3.76 8.05 1.83
C GLY A 311 -5.07 7.62 2.47
N ALA A 312 -5.04 6.98 3.62
CA ALA A 312 -6.26 6.69 4.38
C ALA A 312 -6.62 7.86 5.31
N ALA A 313 -7.91 8.04 5.56
CA ALA A 313 -8.37 8.88 6.67
C ALA A 313 -7.87 8.30 8.00
N ARG A 314 -7.64 9.14 9.01
CA ARG A 314 -7.15 8.69 10.32
C ARG A 314 -8.15 7.81 11.06
N ASN A 315 -9.43 7.89 10.75
CA ASN A 315 -10.46 7.01 11.27
C ASN A 315 -10.88 5.91 10.29
N TYR A 316 -9.95 5.41 9.46
CA TYR A 316 -10.24 4.46 8.39
C TYR A 316 -11.03 3.22 8.82
N ASN A 317 -10.71 2.64 9.99
CA ASN A 317 -11.40 1.48 10.55
C ASN A 317 -12.89 1.75 10.89
N ASP A 318 -13.31 3.02 10.94
CA ASP A 318 -14.74 3.36 11.12
C ASP A 318 -15.52 3.22 9.81
N TYR A 319 -14.86 3.18 8.66
CA TYR A 319 -15.51 3.09 7.36
C TYR A 319 -15.75 1.63 6.95
N THR A 320 -16.80 1.41 6.18
CA THR A 320 -16.91 0.22 5.32
C THR A 320 -16.16 0.43 4.00
N ASP A 321 -15.81 -0.64 3.29
CA ASP A 321 -15.16 -0.49 1.98
C ASP A 321 -16.04 0.26 0.95
N GLU A 322 -17.38 0.15 1.05
CA GLU A 322 -18.32 0.90 0.20
C GLU A 322 -18.22 2.41 0.45
N GLU A 323 -18.06 2.81 1.72
CA GLU A 323 -17.87 4.19 2.15
C GLU A 323 -16.49 4.71 1.73
N ILE A 324 -15.42 3.93 1.94
CA ILE A 324 -14.05 4.31 1.53
C ILE A 324 -13.99 4.56 0.02
N LYS A 325 -14.64 3.71 -0.78
CA LYS A 325 -14.70 3.88 -2.24
C LYS A 325 -15.48 5.15 -2.66
N GLY A 326 -16.28 5.73 -1.77
CA GLY A 326 -17.18 6.84 -2.08
C GLY A 326 -18.39 6.39 -2.92
N ALA A 327 -18.89 5.18 -2.68
CA ALA A 327 -19.95 4.57 -3.48
C ALA A 327 -21.32 4.48 -2.76
N GLY A 328 -21.39 4.91 -1.50
CA GLY A 328 -22.60 4.77 -0.68
C GLY A 328 -22.27 4.54 0.80
N GLY A 329 -23.24 4.02 1.54
CA GLY A 329 -23.14 3.82 2.99
C GLY A 329 -23.82 4.92 3.81
N ARG A 330 -23.29 5.23 4.99
CA ARG A 330 -23.83 6.30 5.85
C ARG A 330 -23.64 7.66 5.16
N PRO A 331 -24.65 8.56 5.17
CA PRO A 331 -24.58 9.84 4.46
C PRO A 331 -23.32 10.66 4.76
N GLU A 332 -22.85 10.63 6.00
CA GLU A 332 -21.68 11.37 6.46
C GLU A 332 -20.32 10.71 6.14
N PHE A 333 -20.33 9.52 5.51
CA PHE A 333 -19.15 8.78 5.04
C PHE A 333 -19.20 8.48 3.52
N ALA A 334 -20.36 8.69 2.88
CA ALA A 334 -20.69 8.08 1.59
C ALA A 334 -19.82 8.52 0.41
N ASN A 335 -19.09 9.63 0.57
CA ASN A 335 -18.25 10.23 -0.47
C ASN A 335 -16.75 9.95 -0.24
N GLY A 336 -16.39 9.02 0.65
CA GLY A 336 -14.98 8.68 0.92
C GLY A 336 -14.29 9.60 1.91
N TYR A 337 -15.03 10.48 2.59
CA TYR A 337 -14.55 11.36 3.66
C TYR A 337 -15.62 11.54 4.74
N ASN A 338 -15.20 12.02 5.92
CA ASN A 338 -16.06 12.24 7.08
C ASN A 338 -15.47 13.32 7.99
N ASP A 339 -16.28 14.32 8.36
CA ASP A 339 -15.96 15.29 9.42
C ASP A 339 -15.96 14.59 10.78
N ALA A 340 -14.82 13.95 11.11
CA ALA A 340 -14.66 13.08 12.25
C ALA A 340 -14.59 13.88 13.56
N ASN A 341 -14.08 15.11 13.49
CA ASN A 341 -13.94 15.99 14.65
C ASN A 341 -15.17 16.89 14.90
N GLY A 342 -16.07 17.01 13.93
CA GLY A 342 -17.35 17.72 14.02
C GLY A 342 -17.24 19.24 13.95
N ASP A 343 -16.18 19.79 13.33
CA ASP A 343 -15.97 21.23 13.19
C ASP A 343 -16.65 21.85 11.96
N GLY A 344 -17.26 21.02 11.11
CA GLY A 344 -17.95 21.41 9.89
C GLY A 344 -17.03 21.69 8.71
N LEU A 345 -15.76 21.28 8.79
CA LEU A 345 -14.76 21.35 7.73
C LEU A 345 -14.24 19.92 7.48
N ILE A 346 -13.80 19.63 6.25
CA ILE A 346 -13.10 18.39 5.92
C ILE A 346 -11.61 18.67 5.88
N ASP A 347 -10.85 18.15 6.86
CA ASP A 347 -9.39 18.17 6.80
C ASP A 347 -8.88 17.08 5.87
N ILE A 348 -8.45 17.47 4.68
CA ILE A 348 -7.94 16.57 3.65
C ILE A 348 -6.66 15.82 4.08
N ARG A 349 -6.07 16.13 5.23
CA ARG A 349 -4.98 15.35 5.81
C ARG A 349 -5.49 14.22 6.69
N SER A 350 -6.60 14.37 7.40
CA SER A 350 -7.04 13.39 8.40
C SER A 350 -8.38 12.73 8.11
N GLU A 351 -9.21 13.30 7.25
CA GLU A 351 -10.63 12.98 7.15
C GLU A 351 -11.03 12.50 5.75
N PHE A 352 -10.07 12.34 4.84
CA PHE A 352 -10.31 12.01 3.44
C PHE A 352 -9.50 10.79 3.00
N ASN A 353 -10.11 9.91 2.20
CA ASN A 353 -9.46 8.74 1.61
C ASN A 353 -9.03 8.98 0.16
N PHE A 354 -7.73 8.86 -0.10
CA PHE A 354 -7.11 9.05 -1.41
C PHE A 354 -6.52 7.77 -2.00
N GLY A 355 -6.34 7.77 -3.32
CA GLY A 355 -5.36 6.93 -3.99
C GLY A 355 -5.47 5.45 -3.60
N ALA A 356 -4.42 4.91 -2.98
CA ALA A 356 -4.28 3.50 -2.68
C ALA A 356 -5.31 2.98 -1.68
N SER A 357 -5.64 3.75 -0.63
CA SER A 357 -6.68 3.36 0.33
C SER A 357 -8.03 3.09 -0.38
N THR A 358 -8.41 3.93 -1.35
CA THR A 358 -9.62 3.71 -2.14
C THR A 358 -9.53 2.53 -3.10
N ASN A 359 -8.34 2.23 -3.62
CA ASN A 359 -8.11 1.08 -4.49
C ASN A 359 -8.22 -0.24 -3.71
N CYS A 360 -7.66 -0.28 -2.49
CA CYS A 360 -7.80 -1.43 -1.61
C CYS A 360 -9.27 -1.73 -1.33
N ALA A 361 -10.06 -0.72 -0.94
CA ALA A 361 -11.49 -0.88 -0.70
C ALA A 361 -12.26 -1.40 -1.94
N LYS A 362 -11.92 -0.92 -3.15
CA LYS A 362 -12.52 -1.43 -4.39
C LYS A 362 -12.26 -2.93 -4.58
N ARG A 363 -11.07 -3.41 -4.20
CA ARG A 363 -10.67 -4.82 -4.37
C ARG A 363 -11.29 -5.72 -3.31
N ASP A 364 -11.41 -5.24 -2.09
CA ASP A 364 -12.09 -5.96 -1.00
C ASP A 364 -13.59 -6.08 -1.31
N LEU A 365 -14.26 -5.01 -1.75
CA LEU A 365 -15.64 -5.09 -2.27
C LEU A 365 -15.80 -6.08 -3.43
N GLY A 366 -14.85 -6.08 -4.36
CA GLY A 366 -14.86 -6.98 -5.51
C GLY A 366 -14.73 -8.46 -5.13
N SER A 367 -14.22 -8.77 -3.94
CA SER A 367 -14.06 -10.14 -3.45
C SER A 367 -14.98 -10.53 -2.29
N ALA A 368 -15.71 -9.57 -1.68
CA ALA A 368 -16.50 -9.76 -0.46
C ALA A 368 -17.51 -10.93 -0.51
N GLY A 369 -17.99 -11.29 -1.70
CA GLY A 369 -18.93 -12.42 -1.91
C GLY A 369 -18.27 -13.78 -2.18
N ASN A 370 -16.95 -13.84 -2.30
CA ASN A 370 -16.20 -15.03 -2.71
C ASN A 370 -15.84 -15.92 -1.51
N THR A 371 -15.28 -17.09 -1.79
CA THR A 371 -14.93 -18.09 -0.76
C THR A 371 -13.83 -17.59 0.18
N ASN A 372 -12.82 -16.92 -0.36
CA ASN A 372 -11.67 -16.38 0.36
C ASN A 372 -11.51 -14.89 0.02
N PRO A 373 -12.37 -14.00 0.56
CA PRO A 373 -12.31 -12.57 0.27
C PRO A 373 -10.99 -11.97 0.75
N THR A 374 -10.56 -10.88 0.11
CA THR A 374 -9.47 -10.04 0.58
C THR A 374 -9.96 -9.03 1.61
N ASP A 375 -9.03 -8.52 2.40
CA ASP A 375 -9.27 -7.44 3.36
C ASP A 375 -8.01 -6.56 3.45
N PHE A 376 -7.61 -6.01 2.31
CA PHE A 376 -6.44 -5.15 2.18
C PHE A 376 -6.57 -3.85 2.98
N THR A 377 -7.77 -3.27 3.03
CA THR A 377 -8.05 -2.04 3.80
C THR A 377 -7.70 -2.25 5.27
N LYS A 378 -8.28 -3.27 5.91
CA LYS A 378 -8.00 -3.57 7.31
C LYS A 378 -6.56 -4.01 7.54
N THR A 379 -6.04 -4.90 6.69
CA THR A 379 -4.68 -5.44 6.84
C THR A 379 -3.63 -4.33 6.79
N ALA A 380 -3.74 -3.38 5.85
CA ALA A 380 -2.81 -2.26 5.76
C ALA A 380 -2.95 -1.33 6.97
N PHE A 381 -4.18 -0.93 7.32
CA PHE A 381 -4.41 0.08 8.33
C PHE A 381 -4.05 -0.40 9.74
N ASP A 382 -4.42 -1.62 10.11
CA ASP A 382 -4.05 -2.20 11.41
C ASP A 382 -2.52 -2.29 11.56
N ALA A 383 -1.80 -2.62 10.47
CA ALA A 383 -0.33 -2.63 10.48
C ALA A 383 0.26 -1.22 10.67
N TYR A 384 -0.29 -0.21 9.99
CA TYR A 384 0.12 1.19 10.18
C TYR A 384 -0.09 1.66 11.62
N VAL A 385 -1.24 1.35 12.22
CA VAL A 385 -1.56 1.75 13.59
C VAL A 385 -0.66 1.03 14.60
N LEU A 386 -0.51 -0.29 14.49
CA LEU A 386 0.32 -1.06 15.41
C LEU A 386 1.79 -0.65 15.31
N GLY A 387 2.34 -0.49 14.10
CA GLY A 387 3.73 -0.06 13.95
C GLY A 387 3.98 1.36 14.47
N ARG A 388 2.99 2.27 14.33
CA ARG A 388 3.08 3.62 14.91
C ARG A 388 3.03 3.61 16.43
N GLU A 389 2.25 2.70 17.02
CA GLU A 389 2.19 2.49 18.47
C GLU A 389 3.52 1.96 19.02
N VAL A 390 4.11 0.95 18.36
CA VAL A 390 5.46 0.45 18.69
C VAL A 390 6.49 1.59 18.70
N LEU A 391 6.45 2.48 17.70
CA LEU A 391 7.38 3.62 17.64
C LEU A 391 7.13 4.67 18.72
N LYS A 392 5.86 4.94 19.08
CA LYS A 392 5.50 5.80 20.21
C LYS A 392 6.09 5.24 21.51
N ASN A 393 5.91 3.94 21.75
CA ASN A 393 6.38 3.29 22.97
C ASN A 393 7.92 3.24 23.01
N ALA A 394 8.57 2.97 21.89
CA ALA A 394 10.03 3.05 21.76
C ALA A 394 10.57 4.47 22.00
N ALA A 395 9.89 5.51 21.50
CA ALA A 395 10.25 6.90 21.76
C ALA A 395 10.12 7.25 23.25
N ALA A 396 9.06 6.78 23.92
CA ALA A 396 8.87 6.97 25.36
C ALA A 396 9.93 6.23 26.19
N ALA A 397 10.31 5.01 25.78
CA ALA A 397 11.38 4.23 26.41
C ALA A 397 12.78 4.78 26.12
N GLY A 398 12.95 5.50 25.00
CA GLY A 398 14.24 5.97 24.49
C GLY A 398 15.08 4.87 23.84
N GLU A 399 14.49 3.70 23.56
CA GLU A 399 15.12 2.58 22.87
C GLU A 399 14.07 1.74 22.13
N LEU A 400 14.45 1.19 20.97
CA LEU A 400 13.67 0.19 20.24
C LEU A 400 14.30 -1.19 20.53
N GLY A 401 13.68 -1.93 21.44
CA GLY A 401 14.13 -3.27 21.84
C GLY A 401 14.04 -4.29 20.69
N ALA A 402 14.71 -5.43 20.83
CA ALA A 402 14.75 -6.45 19.78
C ALA A 402 13.37 -7.04 19.45
N ASP A 403 12.52 -7.22 20.46
CA ASP A 403 11.17 -7.77 20.28
C ASP A 403 10.24 -6.74 19.61
N ALA A 404 10.28 -5.49 20.07
CA ALA A 404 9.59 -4.37 19.43
C ALA A 404 10.05 -4.13 17.98
N GLN A 405 11.36 -4.24 17.70
CA GLN A 405 11.88 -4.20 16.33
C GLN A 405 11.31 -5.33 15.47
N ALA A 406 11.20 -6.55 16.00
CA ALA A 406 10.63 -7.67 15.25
C ALA A 406 9.13 -7.47 14.92
N VAL A 407 8.37 -6.85 15.83
CA VAL A 407 6.99 -6.45 15.58
C VAL A 407 6.94 -5.35 14.52
N LEU A 408 7.78 -4.30 14.64
CA LEU A 408 7.85 -3.23 13.67
C LEU A 408 8.19 -3.75 12.26
N ASP A 409 9.20 -4.62 12.13
CA ASP A 409 9.58 -5.27 10.88
C ASP A 409 8.40 -6.06 10.27
N THR A 410 7.62 -6.74 11.12
CA THR A 410 6.42 -7.46 10.69
C THR A 410 5.35 -6.49 10.17
N GLN A 411 5.15 -5.35 10.82
CA GLN A 411 4.19 -4.35 10.37
C GLN A 411 4.63 -3.65 9.08
N ILE A 412 5.93 -3.37 8.92
CA ILE A 412 6.50 -2.86 7.66
C ILE A 412 6.18 -3.82 6.51
N GLN A 413 6.45 -5.12 6.70
CA GLN A 413 6.16 -6.13 5.68
C GLN A 413 4.66 -6.25 5.40
N THR A 414 3.83 -6.26 6.44
CA THR A 414 2.37 -6.38 6.31
C THR A 414 1.76 -5.20 5.56
N ALA A 415 2.11 -3.97 5.95
CA ALA A 415 1.66 -2.75 5.29
C ALA A 415 2.18 -2.67 3.84
N SER A 416 3.46 -3.02 3.61
CA SER A 416 4.06 -3.01 2.26
C SER A 416 3.36 -4.00 1.32
N HIS A 417 3.15 -5.24 1.77
CA HIS A 417 2.46 -6.24 0.99
C HIS A 417 1.00 -5.86 0.74
N ALA A 418 0.25 -5.41 1.76
CA ALA A 418 -1.14 -5.03 1.56
C ALA A 418 -1.31 -3.87 0.57
N PHE A 419 -0.46 -2.84 0.67
CA PHE A 419 -0.45 -1.71 -0.26
C PHE A 419 -0.15 -2.19 -1.69
N GLU A 420 0.94 -2.92 -1.91
CA GLU A 420 1.30 -3.39 -3.25
C GLU A 420 0.28 -4.39 -3.83
N MET A 421 -0.18 -5.35 -3.03
CA MET A 421 -1.13 -6.38 -3.46
C MET A 421 -2.46 -5.79 -3.88
N CYS A 422 -2.94 -4.73 -3.23
CA CYS A 422 -4.20 -4.13 -3.64
C CYS A 422 -4.08 -3.36 -4.98
N ILE A 423 -2.90 -2.81 -5.28
CA ILE A 423 -2.59 -2.27 -6.62
C ILE A 423 -2.44 -3.41 -7.64
N ALA A 424 -1.75 -4.51 -7.32
CA ALA A 424 -1.63 -5.67 -8.20
C ALA A 424 -2.99 -6.34 -8.50
N ALA A 425 -3.88 -6.44 -7.52
CA ALA A 425 -5.26 -6.87 -7.71
C ALA A 425 -6.05 -5.88 -8.59
N THR A 426 -5.73 -4.58 -8.52
CA THR A 426 -6.30 -3.56 -9.43
C THR A 426 -5.81 -3.76 -10.87
N VAL A 427 -4.56 -4.18 -11.08
CA VAL A 427 -4.06 -4.58 -12.41
C VAL A 427 -4.82 -5.80 -12.94
N VAL A 428 -5.07 -6.81 -12.11
CA VAL A 428 -5.88 -7.99 -12.48
C VAL A 428 -7.30 -7.59 -12.91
N HIS A 429 -7.96 -6.73 -12.13
CA HIS A 429 -9.26 -6.16 -12.48
C HIS A 429 -9.24 -5.52 -13.88
N TYR A 430 -8.25 -4.68 -14.17
CA TYR A 430 -8.17 -4.02 -15.47
C TYR A 430 -7.71 -4.92 -16.62
N ILE A 431 -7.01 -6.02 -16.36
CA ILE A 431 -6.82 -7.09 -17.36
C ILE A 431 -8.20 -7.66 -17.75
N ASN A 432 -9.04 -7.99 -16.76
CA ASN A 432 -10.36 -8.56 -17.00
C ASN A 432 -11.28 -7.57 -17.74
N ASP A 433 -11.28 -6.29 -17.35
CA ASP A 433 -12.06 -5.25 -18.03
C ASP A 433 -11.57 -5.00 -19.47
N THR A 434 -10.25 -4.97 -19.70
CA THR A 434 -9.68 -4.83 -21.05
C THR A 434 -10.12 -5.98 -21.96
N ILE A 435 -10.07 -7.23 -21.47
CA ILE A 435 -10.58 -8.40 -22.20
C ILE A 435 -12.10 -8.26 -22.44
N GLY A 436 -12.84 -7.74 -21.46
CA GLY A 436 -14.27 -7.46 -21.56
C GLY A 436 -14.61 -6.48 -22.67
N ASP A 437 -13.84 -5.41 -22.82
CA ASP A 437 -14.02 -4.42 -23.88
C ASP A 437 -13.73 -5.03 -25.27
N MET A 438 -12.71 -5.89 -25.36
CA MET A 438 -12.34 -6.58 -26.59
C MET A 438 -13.43 -7.54 -27.09
N ALA A 439 -14.22 -8.11 -26.18
CA ALA A 439 -15.34 -8.98 -26.53
C ALA A 439 -16.45 -8.26 -27.34
N SER A 440 -16.46 -6.93 -27.34
CA SER A 440 -17.42 -6.11 -28.10
C SER A 440 -16.96 -5.78 -29.52
N PHE A 441 -15.76 -6.19 -29.93
CA PHE A 441 -15.24 -5.91 -31.27
C PHE A 441 -15.99 -6.69 -32.37
N ASP A 442 -16.15 -6.06 -33.53
CA ASP A 442 -16.45 -6.75 -34.79
C ASP A 442 -15.13 -7.02 -35.53
N THR A 443 -14.44 -8.09 -35.12
CA THR A 443 -13.15 -8.49 -35.68
C THR A 443 -13.23 -8.94 -37.15
N ALA A 444 -14.42 -9.26 -37.66
CA ALA A 444 -14.59 -9.62 -39.06
C ALA A 444 -14.51 -8.39 -39.97
N ASN A 445 -14.92 -7.22 -39.48
CA ASN A 445 -14.89 -5.95 -40.19
C ASN A 445 -13.79 -5.00 -39.69
N GLY A 446 -13.13 -5.32 -38.56
CA GLY A 446 -12.07 -4.51 -37.98
C GLY A 446 -12.59 -3.24 -37.31
N THR A 447 -13.76 -3.30 -36.67
CA THR A 447 -14.45 -2.12 -36.13
C THR A 447 -14.88 -2.31 -34.68
N PHE A 448 -14.92 -1.22 -33.92
CA PHE A 448 -15.49 -1.18 -32.57
C PHE A 448 -17.02 -1.21 -32.62
N ALA A 449 -17.67 -1.62 -31.52
CA ALA A 449 -19.14 -1.56 -31.43
C ALA A 449 -19.66 -0.13 -31.61
N ASP A 450 -19.03 0.82 -30.92
CA ASP A 450 -19.26 2.26 -30.95
C ASP A 450 -18.01 3.00 -30.43
N LEU A 451 -18.08 4.33 -30.34
CA LEU A 451 -16.98 5.15 -29.84
C LEU A 451 -16.70 4.89 -28.35
N ASP A 452 -17.73 4.57 -27.57
CA ASP A 452 -17.58 4.33 -26.13
C ASP A 452 -16.82 3.01 -25.89
N ASN A 453 -17.03 1.97 -26.71
CA ASN A 453 -16.22 0.75 -26.66
C ASN A 453 -14.72 1.04 -26.91
N PHE A 454 -14.37 1.90 -27.86
CA PHE A 454 -12.98 2.32 -28.07
C PHE A 454 -12.43 3.09 -26.86
N LYS A 455 -13.18 4.05 -26.33
CA LYS A 455 -12.75 4.84 -25.16
C LYS A 455 -12.62 3.98 -23.91
N ASN A 456 -13.49 3.00 -23.70
CA ASN A 456 -13.39 2.05 -22.59
C ASN A 456 -12.14 1.18 -22.69
N LEU A 457 -11.86 0.63 -23.88
CA LEU A 457 -10.62 -0.11 -24.12
C LEU A 457 -9.40 0.75 -23.78
N ALA A 458 -9.32 1.96 -24.32
CA ALA A 458 -8.18 2.85 -24.09
C ALA A 458 -8.02 3.21 -22.61
N LYS A 459 -9.15 3.48 -21.94
CA LYS A 459 -9.20 3.76 -20.51
C LYS A 459 -8.71 2.56 -19.69
N HIS A 460 -9.33 1.39 -19.82
CA HIS A 460 -9.00 0.23 -19.00
C HIS A 460 -7.60 -0.30 -19.29
N TRP A 461 -7.15 -0.26 -20.55
CA TRP A 461 -5.76 -0.59 -20.88
C TRP A 461 -4.76 0.39 -20.26
N GLY A 462 -5.06 1.70 -20.30
CA GLY A 462 -4.24 2.72 -19.65
C GLY A 462 -4.18 2.57 -18.14
N GLU A 463 -5.30 2.21 -17.50
CA GLU A 463 -5.35 1.91 -16.07
C GLU A 463 -4.57 0.63 -15.73
N MET A 464 -4.71 -0.43 -16.54
CA MET A 464 -3.95 -1.69 -16.42
C MET A 464 -2.45 -1.44 -16.48
N LYS A 465 -1.95 -0.86 -17.59
CA LYS A 465 -0.51 -0.67 -17.82
C LYS A 465 0.07 0.35 -16.84
N GLY A 466 -0.64 1.45 -16.56
CA GLY A 466 -0.19 2.49 -15.63
C GLY A 466 0.02 1.96 -14.21
N PHE A 467 -0.92 1.14 -13.68
CA PHE A 467 -0.74 0.49 -12.38
C PHE A 467 0.23 -0.69 -12.41
N ALA A 468 0.41 -1.38 -13.55
CA ALA A 468 1.33 -2.51 -13.62
C ALA A 468 2.78 -2.12 -13.33
N PHE A 469 3.16 -0.85 -13.57
CA PHE A 469 4.48 -0.34 -13.17
C PHE A 469 4.69 -0.35 -11.65
N ALA A 470 3.63 -0.32 -10.81
CA ALA A 470 3.75 -0.33 -9.35
C ALA A 470 4.53 -1.54 -8.80
N MET A 471 4.38 -2.70 -9.45
CA MET A 471 4.97 -3.98 -9.06
C MET A 471 6.50 -3.99 -9.11
N GLN A 472 7.13 -2.90 -9.55
CA GLN A 472 8.58 -2.73 -9.52
C GLN A 472 9.08 -1.71 -8.51
N PHE A 473 8.21 -1.01 -7.77
CA PHE A 473 8.64 0.12 -6.93
C PHE A 473 8.69 -0.20 -5.43
N SER A 474 8.10 -1.30 -4.98
CA SER A 474 8.14 -1.74 -3.59
C SER A 474 9.36 -2.65 -3.32
N PRO A 475 10.10 -2.45 -2.21
CA PRO A 475 11.20 -3.34 -1.83
C PRO A 475 10.70 -4.71 -1.34
N ALA A 476 9.45 -4.79 -0.89
CA ALA A 476 8.78 -6.02 -0.47
C ALA A 476 8.10 -6.76 -1.64
N SER A 477 8.27 -6.28 -2.87
CA SER A 477 7.65 -6.91 -4.03
C SER A 477 8.13 -8.36 -4.20
N PRO A 478 7.22 -9.36 -4.33
CA PRO A 478 7.60 -10.73 -4.63
C PRO A 478 8.35 -10.86 -5.96
N PHE A 479 8.20 -9.90 -6.88
CA PHE A 479 8.98 -9.85 -8.12
C PHE A 479 10.47 -9.54 -7.91
N ARG A 480 10.87 -9.10 -6.72
CA ARG A 480 12.28 -8.88 -6.32
C ARG A 480 12.95 -10.09 -5.69
N ASP A 481 12.19 -11.14 -5.35
CA ASP A 481 12.71 -12.27 -4.56
C ASP A 481 13.90 -12.99 -5.23
N ASN A 482 13.89 -13.07 -6.56
CA ASN A 482 14.93 -13.71 -7.36
C ASN A 482 14.79 -13.36 -8.86
N ASP A 483 15.84 -13.66 -9.62
CA ASP A 483 15.91 -13.42 -11.07
C ASP A 483 14.70 -13.99 -11.84
N THR A 484 14.17 -15.15 -11.45
CA THR A 484 13.00 -15.74 -12.13
C THR A 484 11.73 -14.93 -11.89
N ALA A 485 11.51 -14.43 -10.67
CA ALA A 485 10.40 -13.54 -10.38
C ALA A 485 10.57 -12.21 -11.15
N THR A 486 11.77 -11.67 -11.18
CA THR A 486 12.11 -10.46 -11.95
C THR A 486 11.91 -10.65 -13.47
N ASP A 487 12.21 -11.84 -14.01
CA ASP A 487 11.92 -12.20 -15.40
C ASP A 487 10.41 -12.35 -15.66
N ASN A 488 9.66 -12.91 -14.71
CA ASN A 488 8.20 -12.99 -14.79
C ASN A 488 7.57 -11.60 -14.90
N LEU A 489 8.09 -10.59 -14.19
CA LEU A 489 7.62 -9.21 -14.31
C LEU A 489 7.86 -8.62 -15.72
N ARG A 490 9.06 -8.84 -16.29
CA ARG A 490 9.33 -8.46 -17.70
C ARG A 490 8.39 -9.16 -18.67
N GLN A 491 8.05 -10.42 -18.39
CA GLN A 491 7.09 -11.17 -19.20
C GLN A 491 5.68 -10.57 -19.09
N VAL A 492 5.22 -10.18 -17.91
CA VAL A 492 3.95 -9.46 -17.72
C VAL A 492 3.91 -8.21 -18.60
N TYR A 493 4.94 -7.37 -18.55
CA TYR A 493 5.01 -6.17 -19.39
C TYR A 493 5.04 -6.47 -20.88
N THR A 494 5.74 -7.53 -21.30
CA THR A 494 5.80 -7.97 -22.70
C THR A 494 4.43 -8.44 -23.20
N LEU A 495 3.70 -9.20 -22.38
CA LEU A 495 2.37 -9.73 -22.71
C LEU A 495 1.32 -8.62 -22.77
N MET A 496 1.40 -7.62 -21.89
CA MET A 496 0.56 -6.41 -21.98
C MET A 496 0.90 -5.57 -23.21
N GLY A 497 2.17 -5.56 -23.64
CA GLY A 497 2.64 -4.71 -24.73
C GLY A 497 2.69 -3.23 -24.36
N ASP A 498 3.01 -2.40 -25.36
CA ASP A 498 3.12 -0.93 -25.22
C ASP A 498 1.89 -0.18 -25.76
N TYR A 499 0.97 -0.90 -26.42
CA TYR A 499 -0.33 -0.42 -26.90
C TYR A 499 -1.37 -1.55 -26.74
N PRO A 500 -2.67 -1.23 -26.64
CA PRO A 500 -3.71 -2.26 -26.79
C PRO A 500 -3.72 -2.82 -28.22
N VAL A 501 -4.24 -4.05 -28.38
CA VAL A 501 -4.63 -4.54 -29.71
C VAL A 501 -6.02 -4.04 -30.04
N LEU A 502 -6.14 -3.33 -31.17
CA LEU A 502 -7.40 -2.74 -31.64
C LEU A 502 -8.27 -3.76 -32.39
N ALA A 503 -9.52 -3.37 -32.69
CA ALA A 503 -10.50 -4.23 -33.35
C ALA A 503 -10.07 -4.76 -34.73
N ASP A 504 -9.18 -4.04 -35.42
CA ASP A 504 -8.60 -4.44 -36.71
C ASP A 504 -7.41 -5.41 -36.59
N GLY A 505 -7.04 -5.78 -35.36
CA GLY A 505 -5.93 -6.68 -35.06
C GLY A 505 -4.56 -6.01 -35.13
N THR A 506 -4.48 -4.68 -35.07
CA THR A 506 -3.21 -3.94 -34.99
C THR A 506 -2.86 -3.57 -33.55
N GLN A 507 -1.57 -3.39 -33.28
CA GLN A 507 -0.99 -2.86 -32.04
C GLN A 507 0.03 -1.77 -32.43
N GLY A 508 -0.13 -0.55 -31.92
CA GLY A 508 0.76 0.57 -32.28
C GLY A 508 0.87 0.80 -33.80
N GLY A 509 -0.24 0.58 -34.54
CA GLY A 509 -0.31 0.76 -36.00
C GLY A 509 0.29 -0.37 -36.84
N ALA A 510 0.76 -1.46 -36.22
CA ALA A 510 1.28 -2.63 -36.93
C ALA A 510 0.42 -3.88 -36.68
N ALA A 511 0.32 -4.79 -37.65
CA ALA A 511 -0.44 -6.03 -37.48
C ALA A 511 0.13 -6.86 -36.32
N PHE A 512 -0.71 -7.20 -35.34
CA PHE A 512 -0.33 -8.02 -34.20
C PHE A 512 -0.34 -9.50 -34.58
N ALA A 513 0.72 -10.22 -34.23
CA ALA A 513 0.85 -11.64 -34.58
C ALA A 513 -0.21 -12.47 -33.85
N GLY A 514 -1.12 -13.09 -34.61
CA GLY A 514 -2.25 -13.84 -34.05
C GLY A 514 -3.50 -13.00 -33.78
N GLY A 515 -3.43 -11.68 -33.93
CA GLY A 515 -4.56 -10.75 -33.80
C GLY A 515 -5.17 -10.71 -32.40
N VAL A 516 -6.41 -10.21 -32.32
CA VAL A 516 -7.17 -9.99 -31.07
C VAL A 516 -7.17 -11.23 -30.16
N ALA A 517 -7.44 -12.42 -30.71
CA ALA A 517 -7.52 -13.65 -29.93
C ALA A 517 -6.19 -14.08 -29.29
N GLN A 518 -5.04 -13.76 -29.93
CA GLN A 518 -3.74 -14.01 -29.31
C GLN A 518 -3.49 -13.03 -28.18
N TYR A 519 -3.87 -11.76 -28.35
CA TYR A 519 -3.69 -10.76 -27.31
C TYR A 519 -4.54 -11.03 -26.07
N GLU A 520 -5.78 -11.50 -26.24
CA GLU A 520 -6.60 -11.99 -25.12
C GLU A 520 -5.89 -13.11 -24.35
N ALA A 521 -5.26 -14.06 -25.07
CA ALA A 521 -4.48 -15.13 -24.46
C ALA A 521 -3.21 -14.60 -23.74
N ASP A 522 -2.57 -13.57 -24.29
CA ASP A 522 -1.39 -12.94 -23.68
C ASP A 522 -1.77 -12.20 -22.40
N LEU A 523 -2.89 -11.46 -22.39
CA LEU A 523 -3.43 -10.79 -21.20
C LEU A 523 -3.81 -11.80 -20.11
N LEU A 524 -4.46 -12.91 -20.48
CA LEU A 524 -4.73 -14.00 -19.53
C LEU A 524 -3.44 -14.59 -18.96
N ALA A 525 -2.41 -14.80 -19.78
CA ALA A 525 -1.11 -15.27 -19.30
C ALA A 525 -0.42 -14.26 -18.36
N ALA A 526 -0.56 -12.96 -18.61
CA ALA A 526 -0.06 -11.92 -17.71
C ALA A 526 -0.79 -11.98 -16.35
N ARG A 527 -2.12 -12.15 -16.38
CA ARG A 527 -2.94 -12.32 -15.18
C ARG A 527 -2.54 -13.55 -14.37
N ASP A 528 -2.32 -14.69 -15.04
CA ASP A 528 -1.92 -15.94 -14.39
C ASP A 528 -0.53 -15.82 -13.72
N ILE A 529 0.39 -15.04 -14.30
CA ILE A 529 1.69 -14.75 -13.67
C ILE A 529 1.51 -13.91 -12.40
N ILE A 530 0.67 -12.87 -12.45
CA ILE A 530 0.38 -12.02 -11.29
C ILE A 530 -0.30 -12.83 -10.19
N GLU A 531 -1.31 -13.63 -10.53
CA GLU A 531 -1.99 -14.56 -9.61
C GLU A 531 -1.00 -15.47 -8.90
N ALA A 532 -0.13 -16.16 -9.66
CA ALA A 532 0.82 -17.09 -9.10
C ALA A 532 1.89 -16.41 -8.23
N THR A 533 2.30 -15.19 -8.58
CA THR A 533 3.38 -14.47 -7.89
C THR A 533 2.91 -13.90 -6.55
N TYR A 534 1.71 -13.31 -6.50
CA TYR A 534 1.13 -12.80 -5.25
C TYR A 534 0.33 -13.84 -4.47
N GLY A 535 0.11 -15.03 -5.03
CA GLY A 535 -0.67 -16.09 -4.39
C GLY A 535 -2.14 -15.72 -4.22
N PHE A 536 -2.71 -14.97 -5.17
CA PHE A 536 -4.13 -14.60 -5.12
C PHE A 536 -5.02 -15.83 -5.26
N ASP A 537 -6.19 -15.77 -4.60
CA ASP A 537 -7.22 -16.78 -4.77
C ASP A 537 -7.81 -16.71 -6.19
N SER A 538 -7.91 -17.85 -6.87
CA SER A 538 -8.37 -17.91 -8.26
C SER A 538 -9.81 -17.44 -8.46
N GLU A 539 -10.70 -17.58 -7.45
CA GLU A 539 -12.07 -17.05 -7.52
C GLU A 539 -12.05 -15.52 -7.49
N ASN A 540 -11.20 -14.92 -6.66
CA ASN A 540 -11.01 -13.46 -6.64
C ASN A 540 -10.45 -12.96 -7.96
N VAL A 541 -9.40 -13.59 -8.49
CA VAL A 541 -8.79 -13.22 -9.78
C VAL A 541 -9.78 -13.27 -10.94
N ALA A 542 -10.72 -14.21 -10.92
CA ALA A 542 -11.74 -14.33 -11.96
C ALA A 542 -12.89 -13.32 -11.81
N ASN A 543 -13.17 -12.87 -10.58
CA ASN A 543 -14.34 -12.02 -10.26
C ASN A 543 -14.00 -10.53 -10.11
N TRP A 544 -12.74 -10.19 -9.83
CA TRP A 544 -12.26 -8.82 -9.89
C TRP A 544 -12.39 -8.26 -11.28
#